data_AF-A0A968PHP7-F1
#
_entry.id   AF-A0A968PHP7-F1
#
_cell.length_a   1.000
_cell.length_b   1.000
_cell.length_c   1.000
_cell.angle_alpha   90.00
_cell.angle_beta   90.00
_cell.angle_gamma   90.00
#
_symmetry.space_group_name_H-M   'P 1'
#
loop_
_entity.id
_entity.type
_entity.pdbx_description
1 polymer ?
#
loop_
_entity_poly.entity_id
_entity_poly.type
_entity_poly.pdbx_seq_one_letter_code
_entity_poly.pdbx_strand_id
1 'polypeptide(L)'
;MSEDERLVNPAARADDQQTEKSLRPRVLSEFIGQEKVVSQLRIAIAAARAREEPLDHTLFYGPPGLGKTSLAGVIANEMGVNLKITSGPAIERAGDLAAILTNLQKDDVLFIDEVHRLNRAIEEVLYPAMEDFALD
;
A
#
# COMPACT_ATOMS: atom_id res chain seq x y z
N MET A 1 45.09 9.66 -7.48
CA MET A 1 43.78 9.26 -8.01
C MET A 1 42.96 8.81 -6.83
N SER A 2 42.13 9.70 -6.30
CA SER A 2 41.23 9.43 -5.16
C SER A 2 40.16 8.43 -5.59
N GLU A 3 39.71 7.58 -4.67
CA GLU A 3 38.71 6.52 -4.92
C GLU A 3 37.33 7.05 -5.37
N ASP A 4 37.15 8.38 -5.42
CA ASP A 4 35.92 9.08 -5.83
C ASP A 4 35.71 9.18 -7.35
N GLU A 5 36.65 8.74 -8.18
CA GLU A 5 36.56 8.83 -9.65
C GLU A 5 35.98 7.55 -10.29
N ARG A 6 35.07 6.85 -9.61
CA ARG A 6 34.30 5.76 -10.22
C ARG A 6 33.01 6.32 -10.82
N LEU A 7 32.83 6.14 -12.13
CA LEU A 7 31.62 6.50 -12.89
C LEU A 7 30.32 5.87 -12.35
N VAL A 8 30.42 4.81 -11.57
CA VAL A 8 29.28 4.15 -10.91
C VAL A 8 29.58 4.08 -9.41
N ASN A 9 28.83 4.85 -8.63
CA ASN A 9 28.86 4.80 -7.17
C ASN A 9 27.58 4.07 -6.69
N PRO A 10 27.68 2.89 -6.05
CA PRO A 10 26.53 2.13 -5.58
C PRO A 10 25.90 2.70 -4.30
N ALA A 11 26.46 3.77 -3.72
CA ALA A 11 25.89 4.41 -2.55
C ALA A 11 24.63 5.22 -2.95
N ALA A 12 23.47 4.77 -2.45
CA ALA A 12 22.20 5.48 -2.64
C ALA A 12 22.30 6.92 -2.15
N ARG A 13 22.08 7.88 -3.04
CA ARG A 13 22.04 9.32 -2.73
C ARG A 13 20.63 9.73 -2.34
N ALA A 14 20.49 10.79 -1.55
CA ALA A 14 19.19 11.34 -1.18
C ALA A 14 18.33 11.72 -2.41
N ASP A 15 18.97 12.10 -3.52
CA ASP A 15 18.33 12.43 -4.79
C ASP A 15 17.71 11.21 -5.49
N ASP A 16 18.23 10.00 -5.25
CA ASP A 16 17.71 8.76 -5.83
C ASP A 16 16.31 8.44 -5.26
N GLN A 17 16.08 8.70 -3.96
CA GLN A 17 14.77 8.51 -3.33
C GLN A 17 13.71 9.49 -3.85
N GLN A 18 14.12 10.73 -4.14
CA GLN A 18 13.24 11.75 -4.70
C GLN A 18 12.86 11.39 -6.15
N THR A 19 13.82 10.86 -6.90
CA THR A 19 13.65 10.41 -8.29
C THR A 19 12.78 9.15 -8.38
N GLU A 20 12.97 8.16 -7.49
CA GLU A 20 12.08 6.98 -7.43
C GLU A 20 10.61 7.35 -7.15
N LYS A 21 10.36 8.37 -6.31
CA LYS A 21 9.01 8.88 -6.05
C LYS A 21 8.38 9.60 -7.24
N SER A 22 9.19 10.15 -8.16
CA SER A 22 8.67 10.80 -9.38
C SER A 22 8.30 9.77 -10.46
N LEU A 23 8.94 8.60 -10.46
CA LEU A 23 8.73 7.54 -11.45
C LEU A 23 7.52 6.65 -11.16
N ARG A 24 7.04 6.60 -9.90
CA ARG A 24 5.86 5.80 -9.54
C ARG A 24 4.58 6.50 -10.00
N PRO A 25 3.65 5.77 -10.64
CA PRO A 25 2.37 6.34 -11.04
C PRO A 25 1.60 6.83 -9.82
N ARG A 26 1.00 8.00 -9.93
CA ARG A 26 0.19 8.62 -8.88
C ARG A 26 -1.30 8.37 -9.09
N VAL A 27 -1.74 8.25 -10.34
CA VAL A 27 -3.14 8.02 -10.72
C VAL A 27 -3.26 6.80 -11.63
N LEU A 28 -4.46 6.24 -11.75
CA LEU A 28 -4.69 5.02 -12.56
C LEU A 28 -4.34 5.22 -14.04
N SER A 29 -4.47 6.45 -14.56
CA SER A 29 -4.14 6.76 -15.96
C SER A 29 -2.65 6.73 -16.27
N GLU A 30 -1.79 6.84 -15.24
CA GLU A 30 -0.34 6.75 -15.38
C GLU A 30 0.18 5.31 -15.25
N PHE A 31 -0.67 4.38 -14.81
CA PHE A 31 -0.26 2.99 -14.59
C PHE A 31 -0.13 2.25 -15.92
N ILE A 32 1.09 1.87 -16.28
CA ILE A 32 1.39 1.20 -17.55
C ILE A 32 1.30 -0.32 -17.38
N GLY A 33 0.56 -0.97 -18.27
CA GLY A 33 0.33 -2.42 -18.25
C GLY A 33 -0.77 -2.83 -17.26
N GLN A 34 -0.86 -4.14 -16.97
CA GLN A 34 -1.88 -4.70 -16.06
C GLN A 34 -3.33 -4.28 -16.43
N GLU A 35 -3.65 -4.17 -17.72
CA GLU A 35 -4.91 -3.55 -18.21
C GLU A 35 -6.17 -4.09 -17.53
N LYS A 36 -6.23 -5.40 -17.29
CA LYS A 36 -7.34 -6.04 -16.58
C LYS A 36 -7.49 -5.53 -15.15
N VAL A 37 -6.38 -5.47 -14.39
CA VAL A 37 -6.38 -4.99 -12.99
C VAL A 37 -6.74 -3.51 -12.94
N VAL A 38 -6.12 -2.70 -13.81
CA VAL A 38 -6.40 -1.26 -13.91
C VAL A 38 -7.86 -0.99 -14.24
N SER A 39 -8.45 -1.75 -15.18
CA SER A 39 -9.87 -1.62 -15.52
C SER A 39 -10.80 -2.01 -14.37
N GLN A 40 -10.47 -3.08 -13.63
CA GLN A 40 -11.27 -3.51 -12.48
C GLN A 40 -11.23 -2.48 -11.36
N LEU A 41 -10.04 -1.97 -11.02
CA LEU A 41 -9.88 -0.92 -10.02
C LEU A 41 -10.62 0.36 -10.40
N ARG A 42 -10.57 0.76 -11.68
CA ARG A 42 -11.31 1.94 -12.16
C ARG A 42 -12.82 1.82 -11.90
N ILE A 43 -13.40 0.66 -12.15
CA ILE A 43 -14.83 0.40 -11.90
C ILE A 43 -15.12 0.42 -10.40
N ALA A 44 -14.31 -0.27 -9.60
CA ALA A 44 -14.51 -0.37 -8.15
C ALA A 44 -14.41 1.00 -7.45
N ILE A 45 -13.37 1.78 -7.78
CA ILE A 45 -13.16 3.14 -7.26
C ILE A 45 -14.30 4.06 -7.67
N ALA A 46 -14.70 4.06 -8.94
CA ALA A 46 -15.80 4.89 -9.40
C ALA A 46 -17.12 4.56 -8.66
N ALA A 47 -17.38 3.28 -8.43
CA ALA A 47 -18.55 2.83 -7.70
C ALA A 47 -18.52 3.23 -6.21
N ALA A 48 -17.38 3.05 -5.53
CA ALA A 48 -17.20 3.44 -4.13
C ALA A 48 -17.37 4.96 -3.95
N ARG A 49 -16.72 5.75 -4.81
CA ARG A 49 -16.85 7.22 -4.80
C ARG A 49 -18.27 7.70 -5.06
N ALA A 50 -19.00 7.05 -5.96
CA ALA A 50 -20.40 7.40 -6.23
C ALA A 50 -21.33 7.13 -5.04
N ARG A 51 -20.94 6.23 -4.13
CA ARG A 51 -21.67 5.92 -2.89
C ARG A 51 -21.14 6.69 -1.67
N GLU A 52 -20.08 7.48 -1.82
CA GLU A 52 -19.38 8.14 -0.71
C GLU A 52 -18.92 7.14 0.37
N GLU A 53 -18.48 5.96 -0.06
CA GLU A 53 -18.01 4.86 0.78
C GLU A 53 -16.53 4.55 0.51
N PRO A 54 -15.82 3.93 1.48
CA PRO A 54 -14.48 3.42 1.24
C PRO A 54 -14.48 2.33 0.16
N LEU A 55 -13.33 2.13 -0.49
CA LEU A 55 -13.13 0.99 -1.37
C LEU A 55 -13.08 -0.29 -0.54
N ASP A 56 -13.76 -1.34 -1.01
CA ASP A 56 -13.71 -2.65 -0.37
C ASP A 56 -12.26 -3.18 -0.23
N HIS A 57 -12.03 -3.98 0.81
CA HIS A 57 -10.74 -4.61 1.08
C HIS A 57 -10.23 -5.35 -0.15
N THR A 58 -9.02 -5.01 -0.60
CA THR A 58 -8.46 -5.49 -1.87
C THR A 58 -7.15 -6.26 -1.65
N LEU A 59 -7.05 -7.46 -2.22
CA LEU A 59 -5.84 -8.29 -2.16
C LEU A 59 -5.08 -8.25 -3.48
N PHE A 60 -3.81 -7.82 -3.43
CA PHE A 60 -2.88 -7.93 -4.56
C PHE A 60 -1.92 -9.11 -4.36
N TYR A 61 -1.93 -10.04 -5.31
CA TYR A 61 -1.01 -11.19 -5.33
C TYR A 61 -0.21 -11.21 -6.63
N GLY A 62 1.08 -11.52 -6.50
CA GLY A 62 1.98 -11.73 -7.65
C GLY A 62 3.45 -11.53 -7.28
N PRO A 63 4.38 -11.84 -8.20
CA PRO A 63 5.81 -11.63 -8.04
C PRO A 63 6.20 -10.22 -7.54
N PRO A 64 7.36 -10.06 -6.87
CA PRO A 64 7.90 -8.74 -6.54
C PRO A 64 8.14 -7.90 -7.81
N GLY A 65 8.04 -6.58 -7.70
CA GLY A 65 8.29 -5.65 -8.82
C GLY A 65 7.11 -5.39 -9.76
N LEU A 66 5.96 -6.02 -9.58
CA LEU A 66 4.76 -5.81 -10.44
C LEU A 66 3.90 -4.59 -10.07
N GLY A 67 4.40 -3.70 -9.21
CA GLY A 67 3.70 -2.45 -8.88
C GLY A 67 2.58 -2.58 -7.85
N LYS A 68 2.53 -3.63 -7.02
CA LYS A 68 1.53 -3.79 -5.94
C LYS A 68 1.49 -2.60 -4.98
N THR A 69 2.66 -2.19 -4.48
CA THR A 69 2.80 -1.00 -3.61
C THR A 69 2.42 0.29 -4.34
N SER A 70 2.71 0.38 -5.65
CA SER A 70 2.30 1.51 -6.47
C SER A 70 0.78 1.57 -6.64
N LEU A 71 0.11 0.43 -6.83
CA LEU A 71 -1.36 0.36 -6.91
C LEU A 71 -2.02 0.82 -5.61
N ALA A 72 -1.47 0.48 -4.44
CA ALA A 72 -1.98 0.96 -3.17
C ALA A 72 -1.91 2.50 -3.05
N GLY A 73 -0.80 3.09 -3.50
CA GLY A 73 -0.66 4.56 -3.57
C GLY A 73 -1.61 5.21 -4.57
N VAL A 74 -1.81 4.59 -5.72
CA VAL A 74 -2.79 5.05 -6.71
C VAL A 74 -4.21 5.00 -6.14
N ILE A 75 -4.60 3.92 -5.45
CA ILE A 75 -5.92 3.81 -4.81
C ILE A 75 -6.14 4.94 -3.80
N ALA A 76 -5.20 5.15 -2.88
CA ALA A 76 -5.31 6.20 -1.88
C ALA A 76 -5.46 7.60 -2.53
N ASN A 77 -4.70 7.87 -3.59
CA ASN A 77 -4.79 9.14 -4.32
C ASN A 77 -6.12 9.30 -5.06
N GLU A 78 -6.61 8.27 -5.75
CA GLU A 78 -7.90 8.30 -6.45
C GLU A 78 -9.09 8.45 -5.49
N MET A 79 -8.97 7.89 -4.29
CA MET A 79 -9.96 8.03 -3.21
C MET A 79 -9.81 9.33 -2.41
N GLY A 80 -8.69 10.04 -2.55
CA GLY A 80 -8.44 11.31 -1.85
C GLY A 80 -8.18 11.16 -0.34
N VAL A 81 -7.61 10.04 0.08
CA VAL A 81 -7.40 9.65 1.50
C VAL A 81 -5.92 9.39 1.78
N ASN A 82 -5.54 9.26 3.06
CA ASN A 82 -4.15 8.96 3.38
C ASN A 82 -3.81 7.49 3.12
N LEU A 83 -2.54 7.25 2.82
CA LEU A 83 -1.97 5.91 2.74
C LEU A 83 -1.10 5.64 3.97
N LYS A 84 -1.47 4.64 4.76
CA LYS A 84 -0.63 4.06 5.81
C LYS A 84 0.03 2.80 5.28
N ILE A 85 1.37 2.75 5.28
CA ILE A 85 2.14 1.58 4.83
C ILE A 85 2.71 0.86 6.04
N THR A 86 2.60 -0.46 6.04
CA THR A 86 3.31 -1.38 6.94
C THR A 86 3.63 -2.68 6.17
N SER A 87 4.28 -3.63 6.83
CA SER A 87 4.48 -4.97 6.30
C SER A 87 4.11 -6.03 7.33
N GLY A 88 3.72 -7.22 6.87
CA GLY A 88 3.42 -8.35 7.74
C GLY A 88 4.53 -8.62 8.77
N PRO A 89 5.81 -8.68 8.35
CA PRO A 89 6.94 -8.86 9.28
C PRO A 89 7.15 -7.73 10.29
N ALA A 90 6.68 -6.51 10.00
CA ALA A 90 6.79 -5.38 10.91
C ALA A 90 5.72 -5.41 12.03
N ILE A 91 4.70 -6.26 11.90
CA ILE A 91 3.63 -6.42 12.89
C ILE A 91 3.93 -7.68 13.71
N GLU A 92 4.63 -7.49 14.82
CA GLU A 92 5.11 -8.61 15.65
C GLU A 92 4.05 -9.05 16.68
N ARG A 93 3.27 -8.09 17.21
CA ARG A 93 2.30 -8.32 18.30
C ARG A 93 0.95 -7.68 17.99
N ALA A 94 -0.11 -8.24 18.58
CA ALA A 94 -1.49 -7.76 18.44
C ALA A 94 -1.61 -6.24 18.72
N GLY A 95 -0.89 -5.76 19.74
CA GLY A 95 -0.84 -4.34 20.09
C GLY A 95 -0.27 -3.45 18.98
N ASP A 96 0.64 -3.95 18.14
CA ASP A 96 1.22 -3.19 17.04
C ASP A 96 0.15 -2.95 15.94
N LEU A 97 -0.64 -3.98 15.60
CA LEU A 97 -1.78 -3.84 14.69
C LEU A 97 -2.86 -2.93 15.28
N ALA A 98 -3.23 -3.13 16.55
CA ALA A 98 -4.22 -2.31 17.22
C ALA A 98 -3.82 -0.82 17.23
N ALA A 99 -2.54 -0.53 17.48
CA ALA A 99 -2.01 0.83 17.41
C ALA A 99 -2.08 1.43 15.99
N ILE A 100 -1.88 0.62 14.94
CA ILE A 100 -2.04 1.08 13.57
C ILE A 100 -3.51 1.40 13.29
N LEU A 101 -4.41 0.47 13.59
CA LEU A 101 -5.84 0.58 13.28
C LEU A 101 -6.51 1.73 14.03
N THR A 102 -6.17 1.93 15.31
CA THR A 102 -6.70 3.04 16.12
C THR A 102 -6.25 4.43 15.66
N ASN A 103 -5.14 4.50 14.91
CA ASN A 103 -4.61 5.76 14.36
C ASN A 103 -5.04 6.01 12.90
N LEU A 104 -5.80 5.11 12.28
CA LEU A 104 -6.33 5.36 10.94
C LEU A 104 -7.41 6.44 11.01
N GLN A 105 -7.36 7.39 10.07
CA GLN A 105 -8.46 8.30 9.86
C GLN A 105 -9.58 7.60 9.08
N LYS A 106 -10.76 8.22 9.09
CA LYS A 106 -11.89 7.72 8.30
C LYS A 106 -11.47 7.56 6.83
N ASP A 107 -11.76 6.40 6.26
CA ASP A 107 -11.52 6.01 4.87
C ASP A 107 -10.04 5.90 4.45
N ASP A 108 -9.08 6.03 5.39
CA ASP A 108 -7.65 5.82 5.09
C ASP A 108 -7.37 4.42 4.53
N VAL A 109 -6.40 4.33 3.63
CA VAL A 109 -5.92 3.05 3.10
C VAL A 109 -4.79 2.52 3.98
N LEU A 110 -5.01 1.36 4.61
CA LEU A 110 -3.96 0.57 5.23
C LEU A 110 -3.40 -0.45 4.22
N PHE A 111 -2.15 -0.27 3.82
CA PHE A 111 -1.42 -1.23 2.99
C PHE A 111 -0.46 -2.08 3.83
N ILE A 112 -0.70 -3.39 3.85
CA ILE A 112 0.15 -4.38 4.51
C ILE A 112 0.90 -5.16 3.43
N ASP A 113 2.16 -4.80 3.18
CA ASP A 113 3.00 -5.60 2.27
C ASP A 113 3.35 -6.95 2.91
N GLU A 114 3.54 -7.97 2.08
CA GLU A 114 3.81 -9.33 2.57
C GLU A 114 2.81 -9.82 3.64
N VAL A 115 1.51 -9.50 3.48
CA VAL A 115 0.44 -9.86 4.45
C VAL A 115 0.41 -11.36 4.79
N HIS A 116 0.86 -12.22 3.88
CA HIS A 116 1.01 -13.66 4.09
C HIS A 116 2.05 -14.05 5.16
N ARG A 117 2.83 -13.09 5.68
CA ARG A 117 3.80 -13.29 6.76
C ARG A 117 3.27 -12.86 8.12
N LEU A 118 2.00 -12.46 8.21
CA LEU A 118 1.35 -12.27 9.50
C LEU A 118 1.30 -13.58 10.28
N ASN A 119 1.51 -13.51 11.58
CA ASN A 119 1.32 -14.67 12.44
C ASN A 119 -0.17 -14.82 12.79
N ARG A 120 -0.56 -16.02 13.18
CA ARG A 120 -1.95 -16.37 13.52
C ARG A 120 -2.58 -15.43 14.56
N ALA A 121 -1.82 -15.00 15.57
CA ALA A 121 -2.36 -14.12 16.60
C ALA A 121 -2.70 -12.72 16.04
N ILE A 122 -1.99 -12.25 15.01
CA ILE A 122 -2.35 -11.01 14.32
C ILE A 122 -3.55 -11.21 13.41
N GLU A 123 -3.63 -12.34 12.70
CA GLU A 123 -4.78 -12.66 11.85
C GLU A 123 -6.09 -12.68 12.66
N GLU A 124 -6.08 -13.32 13.84
CA GLU A 124 -7.24 -13.39 14.75
C GLU A 124 -7.73 -12.00 15.21
N VAL A 125 -6.84 -10.99 15.25
CA VAL A 125 -7.19 -9.60 15.55
C VAL A 125 -7.63 -8.83 14.29
N LEU A 126 -7.03 -9.14 13.14
CA LEU A 126 -7.30 -8.46 11.88
C LEU A 126 -8.68 -8.81 11.31
N TYR A 127 -9.15 -10.05 11.45
CA TYR A 127 -10.46 -10.48 10.91
C TYR A 127 -11.64 -9.68 11.49
N PRO A 128 -11.81 -9.57 12.83
CA PRO A 128 -12.88 -8.74 13.40
C PRO A 128 -12.77 -7.26 13.00
N ALA A 129 -11.55 -6.74 12.88
CA ALA A 129 -11.34 -5.37 12.43
C ALA A 129 -11.76 -5.15 10.97
N MET A 130 -11.64 -6.17 10.12
CA MET A 130 -12.06 -6.12 8.72
C MET A 130 -13.57 -6.34 8.54
N GLU A 131 -14.19 -7.21 9.35
CA GLU A 131 -15.61 -7.57 9.23
C GLU A 131 -16.52 -6.62 9.99
N ASP A 132 -16.20 -6.33 11.25
CA ASP A 132 -17.07 -5.62 12.20
C ASP A 132 -16.54 -4.23 12.57
N PHE A 133 -15.38 -3.82 12.06
CA PHE A 133 -14.68 -2.58 12.43
C PHE A 133 -14.41 -2.48 13.95
N ALA A 134 -14.19 -3.63 14.60
CA ALA A 134 -13.95 -3.76 16.03
C ALA A 134 -12.61 -4.43 16.34
N LEU A 135 -12.06 -4.15 17.53
CA LEU A 135 -10.88 -4.81 18.09
C LEU A 135 -11.33 -5.52 19.37
N ASP A 136 -11.02 -6.81 19.49
CA ASP A 136 -11.25 -7.64 20.69
C ASP A 136 -10.00 -7.66 21.59
#